data_AF-A0A1X1MI24-F1
#
_entry.id   AF-A0A1X1MI24-F1
#
_cell.length_a   1.000
_cell.length_b   1.000
_cell.length_c   1.000
_cell.angle_alpha   90.00
_cell.angle_beta   90.00
_cell.angle_gamma   90.00
#
_symmetry.space_group_name_H-M   'P 1'
#
loop_
_entity.id
_entity.type
_entity.pdbx_description
1 polymer ?
#
loop_
_entity_poly.entity_id
_entity_poly.type
_entity_poly.pdbx_seq_one_letter_code
_entity_poly.pdbx_strand_id
1 'polypeptide(L)'
;MLPDEQFAKAVTYMRALRRAVIAFWYATIEDAEAALIEAAQACFAVNILDEAVFEHALGSPYRQIRARDRLGQVVTGLELIRNCETHAAVGFDGLLVERRVLGVPMHGGMIHRVVPSWAEYADLPSAYVELDQSATSNQKRARGEAQHGYRMAIAGRSVVETLLDATAFFQQIDPRLMVEYGPDLQYAYVELLPDRDPAVEPEHVFLTRPMGLDTFEVLLPSLATRNTERRAAQWPAADDYFTVKVKAAKSTVPGAAYREVRHVLRDNGKAVGYAGVSPDRLSGSWSWVERTRQVWRDVRAGYRYLVAHDNQEIEVTETAHQRVAALAPDGTDVLAGLPDGDEPHTDLGRLTMVETYPDLYLSMREQ
;
A
#
# COMPACT_ATOMS: atom_id res chain seq x y z
N MET A 1 -9.65 -3.11 29.25
CA MET A 1 -8.27 -2.94 29.75
C MET A 1 -7.81 -4.23 30.41
N LEU A 2 -6.54 -4.58 30.21
CA LEU A 2 -5.90 -5.79 30.73
C LEU A 2 -5.51 -5.65 32.22
N PRO A 3 -5.60 -6.74 33.01
CA PRO A 3 -4.94 -6.84 34.31
C PRO A 3 -3.41 -6.68 34.18
N ASP A 4 -2.72 -6.23 35.24
CA ASP A 4 -1.30 -5.87 35.18
C ASP A 4 -0.37 -7.02 34.75
N GLU A 5 -0.62 -8.24 35.23
CA GLU A 5 0.16 -9.42 34.82
C GLU A 5 0.04 -9.69 33.31
N GLN A 6 -1.18 -9.63 32.80
CA GLN A 6 -1.45 -9.83 31.37
C GLN A 6 -0.98 -8.64 30.54
N PHE A 7 -0.99 -7.44 31.11
CA PHE A 7 -0.44 -6.25 30.47
C PHE A 7 1.08 -6.37 30.25
N ALA A 8 1.84 -6.85 31.23
CA ALA A 8 3.29 -7.07 31.07
C ALA A 8 3.59 -8.07 29.93
N LYS A 9 2.79 -9.15 29.85
CA LYS A 9 2.86 -10.11 28.73
C LYS A 9 2.46 -9.46 27.40
N ALA A 10 1.39 -8.65 27.39
CA ALA A 10 0.95 -7.90 26.22
C ALA A 10 2.03 -6.98 25.69
N VAL A 11 2.71 -6.21 26.56
CA VAL A 11 3.83 -5.35 26.17
C VAL A 11 4.93 -6.16 25.49
N THR A 12 5.27 -7.32 26.04
CA THR A 12 6.32 -8.20 25.47
C THR A 12 5.98 -8.67 24.07
N TYR A 13 4.75 -9.17 23.85
CA TYR A 13 4.35 -9.66 22.53
C TYR A 13 3.97 -8.56 21.55
N MET A 14 3.53 -7.39 22.01
CA MET A 14 3.43 -6.20 21.16
C MET A 14 4.81 -5.83 20.63
N ARG A 15 5.86 -5.79 21.46
CA ARG A 15 7.24 -5.55 20.99
C ARG A 15 7.67 -6.60 19.96
N ALA A 16 7.36 -7.87 20.19
CA ALA A 16 7.63 -8.94 19.22
C ALA A 16 6.91 -8.72 17.89
N LEU A 17 5.62 -8.37 17.92
CA LEU A 17 4.84 -8.03 16.72
C LEU A 17 5.46 -6.86 15.97
N ARG A 18 5.86 -5.79 16.66
CA ARG A 18 6.53 -4.63 16.05
C ARG A 18 7.82 -5.03 15.34
N ARG A 19 8.65 -5.87 15.96
CA ARG A 19 9.88 -6.40 15.33
C ARG A 19 9.55 -7.17 14.07
N ALA A 20 8.57 -8.06 14.12
CA ALA A 20 8.20 -8.89 12.99
C ALA A 20 7.64 -8.05 11.83
N VAL A 21 6.85 -7.00 12.11
CA VAL A 21 6.37 -6.07 11.06
C VAL A 21 7.53 -5.35 10.37
N ILE A 22 8.54 -4.92 11.13
CA ILE A 22 9.72 -4.26 10.56
C ILE A 22 10.59 -5.26 9.79
N ALA A 23 10.79 -6.46 10.32
CA ALA A 23 11.54 -7.51 9.64
C ALA A 23 10.88 -7.90 8.32
N PHE A 24 9.56 -8.12 8.33
CA PHE A 24 8.74 -8.32 7.14
C PHE A 24 8.94 -7.21 6.12
N TRP A 25 8.93 -5.95 6.58
CA TRP A 25 9.15 -4.81 5.70
C TRP A 25 10.49 -4.85 4.96
N TYR A 26 11.59 -5.20 5.64
CA TYR A 26 12.88 -5.33 4.97
C TYR A 26 12.95 -6.56 4.07
N ALA A 27 12.38 -7.68 4.51
CA ALA A 27 12.36 -8.92 3.76
C ALA A 27 11.67 -8.77 2.38
N THR A 28 10.72 -7.84 2.24
CA THR A 28 10.10 -7.52 0.93
C THR A 28 11.06 -6.95 -0.13
N ILE A 29 12.26 -6.54 0.28
CA ILE A 29 13.32 -6.04 -0.59
C ILE A 29 14.29 -7.17 -0.97
N GLU A 30 14.38 -8.20 -0.12
CA GLU A 30 15.29 -9.33 -0.28
C GLU A 30 14.71 -10.31 -1.31
N ASP A 31 13.64 -11.02 -0.93
CA ASP A 31 12.92 -11.95 -1.80
C ASP A 31 11.56 -12.36 -1.17
N ALA A 32 10.77 -13.13 -1.94
CA ALA A 32 9.44 -13.55 -1.53
C ALA A 32 9.43 -14.58 -0.38
N GLU A 33 10.43 -15.45 -0.29
CA GLU A 33 10.54 -16.47 0.75
C GLU A 33 10.90 -15.83 2.10
N ALA A 34 11.84 -14.88 2.11
CA ALA A 34 12.16 -14.08 3.28
C ALA A 34 10.91 -13.34 3.80
N ALA A 35 10.17 -12.68 2.90
CA ALA A 35 8.93 -11.97 3.27
C ALA A 35 7.89 -12.92 3.86
N LEU A 36 7.79 -14.14 3.35
CA LEU A 36 6.87 -15.16 3.82
C LEU A 36 7.19 -15.62 5.25
N ILE A 37 8.46 -15.92 5.51
CA ILE A 37 8.94 -16.33 6.84
C ILE A 37 8.63 -15.25 7.88
N GLU A 38 8.88 -13.99 7.56
CA GLU A 38 8.63 -12.89 8.48
C GLU A 38 7.13 -12.61 8.67
N ALA A 39 6.31 -12.79 7.63
CA ALA A 39 4.85 -12.71 7.75
C ALA A 39 4.30 -13.79 8.70
N ALA A 40 4.85 -15.01 8.62
CA ALA A 40 4.52 -16.11 9.51
C ALA A 40 4.81 -15.75 10.97
N GLN A 41 6.02 -15.24 11.24
CA GLN A 41 6.43 -14.81 12.57
C GLN A 41 5.52 -13.72 13.13
N ALA A 42 5.11 -12.76 12.31
CA ALA A 42 4.16 -11.73 12.72
C ALA A 42 2.79 -12.34 13.08
N CYS A 43 2.30 -13.31 12.29
CA CYS A 43 1.06 -14.02 12.60
C CYS A 43 1.14 -14.77 13.93
N PHE A 44 2.27 -15.39 14.28
CA PHE A 44 2.45 -16.00 15.60
C PHE A 44 2.32 -14.99 16.74
N ALA A 45 2.93 -13.82 16.62
CA ALA A 45 2.82 -12.78 17.63
C ALA A 45 1.38 -12.27 17.80
N VAL A 46 0.65 -12.09 16.69
CA VAL A 46 -0.78 -11.73 16.69
C VAL A 46 -1.61 -12.79 17.43
N ASN A 47 -1.43 -14.07 17.12
CA ASN A 47 -2.19 -15.16 17.75
C ASN A 47 -1.91 -15.25 19.27
N ILE A 48 -0.67 -15.06 19.69
CA ILE A 48 -0.33 -15.09 21.12
C ILE A 48 -0.99 -13.91 21.85
N LEU A 49 -0.97 -12.72 21.25
CA LEU A 49 -1.69 -11.57 21.79
C LEU A 49 -3.20 -11.86 21.87
N ASP A 50 -3.77 -12.39 20.81
CA ASP A 50 -5.20 -12.67 20.70
C ASP A 50 -5.69 -13.70 21.73
N GLU A 51 -5.18 -14.94 21.66
CA GLU A 51 -5.68 -16.05 22.48
C GLU A 51 -5.10 -16.02 23.90
N ALA A 52 -3.77 -15.93 24.00
CA ALA A 52 -3.05 -16.20 25.24
C ALA A 52 -2.86 -14.96 26.14
N VAL A 53 -3.28 -13.79 25.66
CA VAL A 53 -3.26 -12.53 26.42
C VAL A 53 -4.67 -11.94 26.51
N PHE A 54 -5.26 -11.51 25.39
CA PHE A 54 -6.51 -10.76 25.41
C PHE A 54 -7.73 -11.65 25.66
N GLU A 55 -7.93 -12.75 24.93
CA GLU A 55 -9.05 -13.67 25.19
C GLU A 55 -8.93 -14.31 26.56
N HIS A 56 -7.73 -14.75 26.95
CA HIS A 56 -7.51 -15.30 28.29
C HIS A 56 -7.85 -14.31 29.41
N ALA A 57 -7.45 -13.04 29.27
CA ALA A 57 -7.68 -12.03 30.31
C ALA A 57 -9.12 -11.48 30.34
N LEU A 58 -9.74 -11.30 29.17
CA LEU A 58 -10.99 -10.55 29.03
C LEU A 58 -12.17 -11.43 28.63
N GLY A 59 -11.93 -12.66 28.17
CA GLY A 59 -12.94 -13.67 27.86
C GLY A 59 -13.97 -13.24 26.81
N SER A 60 -15.24 -13.55 27.07
CA SER A 60 -16.35 -13.32 26.13
C SER A 60 -16.55 -11.86 25.69
N PRO A 61 -16.42 -10.84 26.57
CA PRO A 61 -16.43 -9.44 26.16
C PRO A 61 -15.45 -9.11 25.02
N TYR A 62 -14.21 -9.61 25.11
CA TYR A 62 -13.20 -9.38 24.07
C TYR A 62 -13.60 -10.04 22.75
N ARG A 63 -14.04 -11.30 22.77
CA ARG A 63 -14.52 -12.00 21.57
C ARG A 63 -15.65 -11.27 20.86
N GLN A 64 -16.58 -10.68 21.62
CA GLN A 64 -17.68 -9.91 21.03
C GLN A 64 -17.20 -8.64 20.33
N ILE A 65 -16.20 -7.95 20.91
CA ILE A 65 -15.58 -6.78 20.28
C ILE A 65 -14.83 -7.22 19.03
N ARG A 66 -13.97 -8.25 19.15
CA ARG A 66 -13.16 -8.83 18.05
C ARG A 66 -14.03 -9.22 16.84
N ALA A 67 -15.18 -9.85 17.07
CA ALA A 67 -16.07 -10.28 15.99
C ALA A 67 -16.81 -9.12 15.28
N ARG A 68 -17.08 -8.02 15.99
CA ARG A 68 -17.85 -6.87 15.47
C ARG A 68 -16.97 -5.79 14.84
N ASP A 69 -15.73 -5.68 15.29
CA ASP A 69 -14.77 -4.70 14.82
C ASP A 69 -14.03 -5.22 13.58
N ARG A 70 -13.86 -4.37 12.55
CA ARG A 70 -13.16 -4.73 11.31
C ARG A 70 -11.70 -5.09 11.57
N LEU A 71 -11.01 -4.38 12.46
CA LEU A 71 -9.63 -4.68 12.84
C LEU A 71 -9.56 -5.97 13.67
N GLY A 72 -10.58 -6.23 14.48
CA GLY A 72 -10.74 -7.51 15.18
C GLY A 72 -10.91 -8.69 14.21
N GLN A 73 -11.63 -8.50 13.09
CA GLN A 73 -11.74 -9.51 12.04
C GLN A 73 -10.41 -9.77 11.32
N VAL A 74 -9.52 -8.78 11.22
CA VAL A 74 -8.14 -9.00 10.75
C VAL A 74 -7.41 -9.93 11.71
N VAL A 75 -7.46 -9.68 13.02
CA VAL A 75 -6.83 -10.54 14.01
C VAL A 75 -7.35 -11.99 13.92
N THR A 76 -8.67 -12.17 13.89
CA THR A 76 -9.30 -13.50 13.72
C THR A 76 -8.93 -14.16 12.39
N GLY A 77 -8.83 -13.39 11.30
CA GLY A 77 -8.43 -13.96 10.02
C GLY A 77 -6.96 -14.42 9.98
N LEU A 78 -6.06 -13.72 10.68
CA LEU A 78 -4.64 -14.09 10.76
C LEU A 78 -4.43 -15.38 11.58
N GLU A 79 -5.39 -15.78 12.41
CA GLU A 79 -5.41 -17.11 13.05
C GLU A 79 -5.41 -18.24 12.01
N LEU A 80 -6.09 -18.04 10.87
CA LEU A 80 -6.16 -19.05 9.81
C LEU A 80 -4.77 -19.41 9.29
N ILE A 81 -3.93 -18.40 9.09
CA ILE A 81 -2.57 -18.54 8.55
C ILE A 81 -1.71 -19.33 9.53
N ARG A 82 -1.68 -18.90 10.79
CA ARG A 82 -0.90 -19.58 11.84
C ARG A 82 -1.33 -21.02 12.06
N ASN A 83 -2.63 -21.29 12.06
CA ASN A 83 -3.14 -22.64 12.29
C ASN A 83 -2.74 -23.60 11.17
N CYS A 84 -2.61 -23.10 9.94
CA CYS A 84 -2.09 -23.90 8.84
C CYS A 84 -0.60 -24.14 8.99
N GLU A 85 0.21 -23.14 9.37
CA GLU A 85 1.64 -23.34 9.63
C GLU A 85 1.95 -24.35 10.73
N THR A 86 1.16 -24.32 11.79
CA THR A 86 1.42 -25.18 12.96
C THR A 86 0.99 -26.63 12.70
N HIS A 87 0.05 -26.86 11.78
CA HIS A 87 -0.67 -28.14 11.69
C HIS A 87 -0.77 -28.74 10.29
N ALA A 88 -0.49 -27.99 9.22
CA ALA A 88 -0.51 -28.47 7.85
C ALA A 88 0.93 -28.65 7.33
N ALA A 89 1.19 -29.75 6.64
CA ALA A 89 2.46 -30.01 5.95
C ALA A 89 2.56 -29.27 4.61
N VAL A 90 1.89 -28.13 4.48
CA VAL A 90 1.82 -27.35 3.24
C VAL A 90 2.86 -26.25 3.36
N GLY A 91 3.82 -26.25 2.44
CA GLY A 91 4.67 -25.07 2.26
C GLY A 91 3.78 -23.88 1.96
N PHE A 92 4.09 -22.72 2.53
CA PHE A 92 3.41 -21.43 2.33
C PHE A 92 3.25 -20.95 0.87
N ASP A 93 3.64 -21.78 -0.11
CA ASP A 93 3.53 -21.54 -1.54
C ASP A 93 2.10 -21.13 -1.91
N GLY A 94 1.97 -19.91 -2.43
CA GLY A 94 0.70 -19.35 -2.86
C GLY A 94 -0.08 -18.57 -1.80
N LEU A 95 0.43 -18.39 -0.57
CA LEU A 95 -0.22 -17.51 0.41
C LEU A 95 0.03 -16.02 0.13
N LEU A 96 1.24 -15.69 -0.30
CA LEU A 96 1.62 -14.33 -0.69
C LEU A 96 1.61 -14.22 -2.20
N VAL A 97 0.81 -13.28 -2.70
CA VAL A 97 0.72 -12.94 -4.11
C VAL A 97 1.44 -11.62 -4.32
N GLU A 98 2.40 -11.61 -5.24
CA GLU A 98 3.01 -10.38 -5.71
C GLU A 98 1.94 -9.49 -6.34
N ARG A 99 1.66 -8.34 -5.72
CA ARG A 99 0.64 -7.41 -6.20
C ARG A 99 1.25 -6.17 -6.82
N ARG A 100 2.40 -5.72 -6.31
CA ARG A 100 3.10 -4.52 -6.79
C ARG A 100 4.59 -4.71 -6.69
N VAL A 101 5.31 -4.10 -7.62
CA VAL A 101 6.78 -3.99 -7.59
C VAL A 101 7.13 -2.51 -7.60
N LEU A 102 7.99 -2.10 -6.67
CA LEU A 102 8.42 -0.73 -6.47
C LEU A 102 9.92 -0.61 -6.73
N GLY A 103 10.33 0.40 -7.49
CA GLY A 103 11.74 0.78 -7.59
C GLY A 103 12.18 1.48 -6.31
N VAL A 104 13.26 0.99 -5.70
CA VAL A 104 13.92 1.58 -4.53
C VAL A 104 15.30 2.10 -4.97
N PRO A 105 15.53 3.42 -4.93
CA PRO A 105 16.83 3.98 -5.29
C PRO A 105 17.85 3.64 -4.22
N MET A 106 18.96 3.01 -4.61
CA MET A 106 20.09 2.72 -3.74
C MET A 106 21.39 3.26 -4.33
N HIS A 107 22.42 3.39 -3.48
CA HIS A 107 23.75 3.74 -3.95
C HIS A 107 24.27 2.63 -4.88
N GLY A 108 24.52 2.94 -6.15
CA GLY A 108 24.98 1.98 -7.16
C GLY A 108 23.88 1.39 -8.06
N GLY A 109 22.60 1.75 -7.89
CA GLY A 109 21.55 1.33 -8.83
C GLY A 109 20.12 1.42 -8.28
N MET A 110 19.19 0.87 -9.06
CA MET A 110 17.81 0.64 -8.63
C MET A 110 17.66 -0.83 -8.22
N ILE A 111 17.09 -1.07 -7.05
CA ILE A 111 16.59 -2.40 -6.69
C ILE A 111 15.06 -2.40 -6.71
N HIS A 112 14.47 -3.59 -6.78
CA HIS A 112 13.02 -3.75 -6.76
C HIS A 112 12.57 -4.29 -5.40
N ARG A 113 11.52 -3.70 -4.86
CA ARG A 113 10.80 -4.19 -3.68
C ARG A 113 9.45 -4.74 -4.12
N VAL A 114 9.14 -5.95 -3.69
CA VAL A 114 7.83 -6.55 -3.92
C VAL A 114 6.91 -6.17 -2.78
N VAL A 115 5.72 -5.63 -3.04
CA VAL A 115 4.70 -5.42 -2.01
C VAL A 115 3.70 -6.57 -2.12
N PRO A 116 3.85 -7.63 -1.31
CA PRO A 116 2.97 -8.78 -1.38
C PRO A 116 1.60 -8.45 -0.76
N SER A 117 0.59 -9.13 -1.28
CA SER A 117 -0.73 -9.18 -0.68
C SER A 117 -1.05 -10.61 -0.29
N TRP A 118 -1.97 -10.78 0.66
CA TRP A 118 -2.56 -12.07 0.91
C TRP A 118 -3.32 -12.56 -0.31
N ALA A 119 -3.25 -13.85 -0.59
CA ALA A 119 -4.04 -14.49 -1.62
C ALA A 119 -5.54 -14.21 -1.46
N GLU A 120 -6.26 -14.24 -2.57
CA GLU A 120 -7.71 -14.25 -2.50
C GLU A 120 -8.17 -15.56 -1.84
N TYR A 121 -9.29 -15.52 -1.11
CA TYR A 121 -9.76 -16.71 -0.39
C TYR A 121 -9.99 -17.92 -1.31
N ALA A 122 -10.41 -17.68 -2.55
CA ALA A 122 -10.63 -18.71 -3.56
C ALA A 122 -9.34 -19.37 -4.05
N ASP A 123 -8.21 -18.68 -3.90
CA ASP A 123 -6.89 -19.12 -4.36
C ASP A 123 -6.08 -19.77 -3.24
N LEU A 124 -6.63 -19.81 -2.01
CA LEU A 124 -5.98 -20.47 -0.89
C LEU A 124 -5.86 -21.98 -1.13
N PRO A 125 -4.74 -22.61 -0.72
CA PRO A 125 -4.61 -24.06 -0.79
C PRO A 125 -5.76 -24.75 -0.04
N SER A 126 -6.20 -25.90 -0.55
CA SER A 126 -7.33 -26.65 0.03
C SER A 126 -7.14 -26.94 1.52
N ALA A 127 -5.90 -27.13 1.98
CA ALA A 127 -5.58 -27.30 3.39
C ALA A 127 -5.97 -26.11 4.29
N TYR A 128 -6.13 -24.89 3.76
CA TYR A 128 -6.63 -23.71 4.48
C TYR A 128 -8.17 -23.69 4.50
N VAL A 129 -8.81 -24.20 3.43
CA VAL A 129 -10.25 -24.10 3.21
C VAL A 129 -11.02 -25.30 3.76
N GLU A 130 -10.50 -26.51 3.58
CA GLU A 130 -11.18 -27.75 3.93
C GLU A 130 -11.17 -28.01 5.43
N LEU A 131 -12.33 -28.39 5.95
CA LEU A 131 -12.50 -28.78 7.34
C LEU A 131 -12.25 -30.27 7.48
N ASP A 132 -11.31 -30.64 8.34
CA ASP A 132 -11.14 -32.05 8.73
C ASP A 132 -12.46 -32.57 9.33
N GLN A 133 -12.96 -33.66 8.74
CA GLN A 133 -14.21 -34.29 9.17
C GLN A 133 -14.12 -34.78 10.62
N SER A 134 -12.92 -35.17 11.07
CA SER A 134 -12.63 -35.64 12.43
C SER A 134 -12.57 -34.51 13.46
N ALA A 135 -12.55 -33.24 13.04
CA ALA A 135 -12.46 -32.11 13.95
C ALA A 135 -13.73 -31.99 14.82
N THR A 136 -13.51 -31.62 16.09
CA THR A 136 -14.57 -31.35 17.06
C THR A 136 -15.45 -30.16 16.63
N SER A 137 -16.67 -30.07 17.18
CA SER A 137 -17.59 -28.95 16.91
C SER A 137 -16.96 -27.58 17.22
N ASN A 138 -16.18 -27.49 18.32
CA ASN A 138 -15.49 -26.27 18.71
C ASN A 138 -14.39 -25.91 17.71
N GLN A 139 -13.58 -26.88 17.25
CA GLN A 139 -12.56 -26.65 16.23
C GLN A 139 -13.17 -26.21 14.89
N LYS A 140 -14.29 -26.82 14.49
CA LYS A 140 -15.03 -26.43 13.29
C LYS A 140 -15.56 -25.00 13.38
N ARG A 141 -16.05 -24.59 14.55
CA ARG A 141 -16.52 -23.21 14.79
C ARG A 141 -15.39 -22.20 14.73
N ALA A 142 -14.31 -22.42 15.49
CA ALA A 142 -13.15 -21.53 15.51
C ALA A 142 -12.56 -21.36 14.10
N ARG A 143 -12.44 -22.47 13.35
CA ARG A 143 -11.98 -22.43 11.97
C ARG A 143 -12.93 -21.69 11.03
N GLY A 144 -14.24 -21.83 11.21
CA GLY A 144 -15.24 -21.06 10.47
C GLY A 144 -15.16 -19.56 10.74
N GLU A 145 -14.92 -19.16 12.00
CA GLU A 145 -14.70 -17.77 12.39
C GLU A 145 -13.42 -17.20 11.73
N ALA A 146 -12.31 -17.93 11.79
CA ALA A 146 -11.05 -17.55 11.14
C ALA A 146 -11.18 -17.43 9.61
N GLN A 147 -11.85 -18.38 8.96
CA GLN A 147 -12.13 -18.31 7.52
C GLN A 147 -13.03 -17.13 7.15
N HIS A 148 -14.02 -16.81 7.97
CA HIS A 148 -14.86 -15.65 7.77
C HIS A 148 -14.07 -14.34 7.91
N GLY A 149 -13.27 -14.21 8.98
CA GLY A 149 -12.39 -13.06 9.20
C GLY A 149 -11.42 -12.86 8.03
N TYR A 150 -10.82 -13.95 7.53
CA TYR A 150 -9.93 -13.91 6.38
C TYR A 150 -10.64 -13.35 5.14
N ARG A 151 -11.80 -13.91 4.77
CA ARG A 151 -12.58 -13.43 3.60
C ARG A 151 -12.95 -11.96 3.69
N MET A 152 -13.36 -11.51 4.87
CA MET A 152 -13.93 -10.17 5.05
C MET A 152 -12.88 -9.08 5.19
N ALA A 153 -11.72 -9.41 5.77
CA ALA A 153 -10.78 -8.40 6.25
C ALA A 153 -9.32 -8.62 5.81
N ILE A 154 -8.98 -9.75 5.17
CA ILE A 154 -7.60 -10.10 4.81
C ILE A 154 -7.42 -10.39 3.32
N ALA A 155 -8.31 -11.19 2.72
CA ALA A 155 -8.19 -11.65 1.34
C ALA A 155 -7.87 -10.49 0.37
N GLY A 156 -6.82 -10.68 -0.43
CA GLY A 156 -6.34 -9.69 -1.39
C GLY A 156 -5.63 -8.46 -0.77
N ARG A 157 -5.67 -8.24 0.54
CA ARG A 157 -5.08 -7.03 1.14
C ARG A 157 -3.56 -7.14 1.29
N SER A 158 -2.91 -5.98 1.29
CA SER A 158 -1.48 -5.88 1.59
C SER A 158 -1.18 -6.47 2.96
N VAL A 159 -0.14 -7.32 3.02
CA VAL A 159 0.27 -7.99 4.26
C VAL A 159 0.59 -6.97 5.35
N VAL A 160 1.41 -5.96 5.02
CA VAL A 160 1.80 -4.95 6.00
C VAL A 160 0.60 -4.17 6.55
N GLU A 161 -0.39 -3.84 5.70
CA GLU A 161 -1.61 -3.14 6.16
C GLU A 161 -2.39 -3.99 7.16
N THR A 162 -2.53 -5.29 6.91
CA THR A 162 -3.22 -6.18 7.88
C THR A 162 -2.46 -6.34 9.19
N LEU A 163 -1.12 -6.36 9.17
CA LEU A 163 -0.32 -6.43 10.40
C LEU A 163 -0.39 -5.13 11.20
N LEU A 164 -0.43 -3.98 10.51
CA LEU A 164 -0.67 -2.68 11.13
C LEU A 164 -2.09 -2.56 11.69
N ASP A 165 -3.10 -3.09 11.00
CA ASP A 165 -4.48 -3.18 11.49
C ASP A 165 -4.58 -4.04 12.76
N ALA A 166 -3.90 -5.20 12.80
CA ALA A 166 -3.82 -6.03 14.00
C ALA A 166 -3.16 -5.28 15.17
N THR A 167 -2.06 -4.57 14.90
CA THR A 167 -1.38 -3.72 15.89
C THR A 167 -2.33 -2.65 16.44
N ALA A 168 -3.06 -1.95 15.55
CA ALA A 168 -4.02 -0.91 15.91
C ALA A 168 -5.17 -1.47 16.75
N PHE A 169 -5.68 -2.66 16.41
CA PHE A 169 -6.74 -3.32 17.19
C PHE A 169 -6.32 -3.54 18.65
N PHE A 170 -5.16 -4.15 18.90
CA PHE A 170 -4.71 -4.40 20.27
C PHE A 170 -4.50 -3.09 21.06
N GLN A 171 -3.99 -2.04 20.39
CA GLN A 171 -3.85 -0.70 20.98
C GLN A 171 -5.20 -0.05 21.28
N GLN A 172 -6.23 -0.29 20.46
CA GLN A 172 -7.59 0.19 20.71
C GLN A 172 -8.22 -0.49 21.93
N ILE A 173 -7.94 -1.78 22.17
CA ILE A 173 -8.47 -2.51 23.35
C ILE A 173 -7.76 -2.09 24.65
N ASP A 174 -6.45 -1.85 24.61
CA ASP A 174 -5.68 -1.31 25.74
C ASP A 174 -4.75 -0.17 25.27
N PRO A 175 -5.19 1.10 25.39
CA PRO A 175 -4.41 2.25 24.94
C PRO A 175 -3.04 2.41 25.59
N ARG A 176 -2.78 1.75 26.74
CA ARG A 176 -1.44 1.74 27.36
C ARG A 176 -0.39 1.00 26.51
N LEU A 177 -0.82 0.23 25.51
CA LEU A 177 0.06 -0.40 24.53
C LEU A 177 0.48 0.55 23.40
N MET A 178 -0.12 1.75 23.33
CA MET A 178 0.39 2.83 22.49
C MET A 178 1.72 3.30 23.06
N VAL A 179 2.68 3.49 22.17
CA VAL A 179 4.04 3.91 22.48
C VAL A 179 4.28 5.21 21.73
N GLU A 180 5.10 6.09 22.29
CA GLU A 180 5.42 7.37 21.68
C GLU A 180 6.16 7.18 20.34
N TYR A 181 6.03 8.18 19.46
CA TYR A 181 6.83 8.27 18.24
C TYR A 181 8.32 8.18 18.61
N GLY A 182 9.05 7.29 17.93
CA GLY A 182 10.41 6.95 18.29
C GLY A 182 11.40 8.12 18.14
N PRO A 183 12.45 8.18 18.99
CA PRO A 183 13.59 9.10 18.83
C PRO A 183 14.49 8.68 17.65
N ASP A 184 15.57 9.42 17.42
CA ASP A 184 16.58 9.13 16.38
C ASP A 184 17.09 7.67 16.46
N LEU A 185 17.17 7.02 15.28
CA LEU A 185 17.55 5.62 15.14
C LEU A 185 18.96 5.35 15.70
N GLN A 186 19.07 4.36 16.58
CA GLN A 186 20.36 3.80 16.99
C GLN A 186 20.71 2.63 16.09
N TYR A 187 21.91 2.61 15.52
CA TYR A 187 22.36 1.55 14.62
C TYR A 187 23.44 0.70 15.29
N ALA A 188 23.31 -0.62 15.19
CA ALA A 188 24.42 -1.54 15.41
C ALA A 188 25.16 -1.76 14.08
N TYR A 189 26.49 -1.74 14.13
CA TYR A 189 27.36 -1.93 12.99
C TYR A 189 28.18 -3.20 13.20
N VAL A 190 28.24 -4.04 12.17
CA VAL A 190 29.19 -5.16 12.11
C VAL A 190 29.93 -5.05 10.78
N GLU A 191 31.26 -5.03 10.86
CA GLU A 191 32.12 -5.15 9.70
C GLU A 191 32.06 -6.61 9.22
N LEU A 192 31.57 -6.81 8.00
CA LEU A 192 31.65 -8.10 7.34
C LEU A 192 33.04 -8.19 6.70
N LEU A 193 33.85 -9.10 7.22
CA LEU A 193 35.03 -9.56 6.49
C LEU A 193 34.52 -10.60 5.48
N PRO A 194 34.44 -10.29 4.17
CA PRO A 194 34.08 -11.31 3.21
C PRO A 194 35.11 -12.43 3.28
N ASP A 195 34.63 -13.67 3.19
CA ASP A 195 35.47 -14.87 3.13
C ASP A 195 36.14 -14.90 1.74
N ARG A 196 37.19 -14.08 1.51
CA ARG A 196 37.84 -13.92 0.20
C ARG A 196 39.35 -13.63 0.23
N ASP A 197 39.94 -14.00 -0.91
CA ASP A 197 41.34 -13.96 -1.34
C ASP A 197 42.19 -12.80 -0.76
N PRO A 198 43.32 -13.09 -0.08
CA PRO A 198 44.21 -12.07 0.50
C PRO A 198 44.87 -11.14 -0.52
N ALA A 199 44.72 -11.37 -1.83
CA ALA A 199 45.28 -10.54 -2.88
C ALA A 199 44.43 -9.29 -3.25
N VAL A 200 43.22 -9.15 -2.72
CA VAL A 200 42.31 -8.03 -3.02
C VAL A 200 42.15 -7.15 -1.78
N GLU A 201 42.39 -5.84 -1.90
CA GLU A 201 42.09 -4.91 -0.79
C GLU A 201 40.60 -5.03 -0.42
N PRO A 202 40.27 -5.24 0.86
CA PRO A 202 38.89 -5.47 1.26
C PRO A 202 38.07 -4.19 1.08
N GLU A 203 37.02 -4.27 0.26
CA GLU A 203 35.92 -3.32 0.39
C GLU A 203 35.22 -3.61 1.72
N HIS A 204 35.28 -2.65 2.65
CA HIS A 204 34.59 -2.76 3.94
C HIS A 204 33.08 -2.75 3.71
N VAL A 205 32.44 -3.91 3.86
CA VAL A 205 30.98 -4.03 3.83
C VAL A 205 30.47 -3.98 5.27
N PHE A 206 29.67 -2.95 5.59
CA PHE A 206 29.03 -2.84 6.91
C PHE A 206 27.61 -3.36 6.85
N LEU A 207 27.28 -4.33 7.72
CA LEU A 207 25.90 -4.64 8.03
C LEU A 207 25.41 -3.67 9.09
N THR A 208 24.31 -2.95 8.79
CA THR A 208 23.67 -2.04 9.73
C THR A 208 22.28 -2.55 10.10
N ARG A 209 21.97 -2.61 11.39
CA ARG A 209 20.62 -2.93 11.87
C ARG A 209 20.16 -1.87 12.87
N PRO A 210 18.98 -1.27 12.67
CA PRO A 210 18.42 -0.39 13.68
C PRO A 210 18.06 -1.19 14.94
N MET A 211 18.49 -0.70 16.10
CA MET A 211 18.28 -1.30 17.40
C MET A 211 17.18 -0.57 18.18
N GLY A 212 16.41 -1.31 18.96
CA GLY A 212 15.39 -0.72 19.85
C GLY A 212 14.14 -0.20 19.15
N LEU A 213 13.97 -0.38 17.84
CA LEU A 213 12.75 0.04 17.13
C LEU A 213 11.46 -0.57 17.70
N ASP A 214 11.57 -1.71 18.39
CA ASP A 214 10.43 -2.38 19.02
C ASP A 214 9.90 -1.70 20.28
N THR A 215 10.70 -0.85 20.94
CA THR A 215 10.24 -0.05 22.10
C THR A 215 9.36 1.11 21.69
N PHE A 216 9.38 1.49 20.42
CA PHE A 216 8.70 2.67 19.88
C PHE A 216 7.57 2.26 18.95
N GLU A 217 6.80 3.25 18.50
CA GLU A 217 5.79 3.02 17.46
C GLU A 217 6.44 2.41 16.22
N VAL A 218 5.79 1.41 15.60
CA VAL A 218 6.25 0.90 14.31
C VAL A 218 6.16 2.04 13.32
N LEU A 219 7.33 2.52 12.88
CA LEU A 219 7.45 3.49 11.82
C LEU A 219 8.30 2.88 10.71
N LEU A 220 7.65 2.49 9.62
CA LEU A 220 8.31 1.88 8.48
C LEU A 220 9.24 2.90 7.79
N PRO A 221 10.50 2.56 7.47
CA PRO A 221 11.47 3.50 6.87
C PRO A 221 11.03 4.03 5.50
N SER A 222 11.32 5.32 5.22
CA SER A 222 10.92 5.97 3.96
C SER A 222 11.61 5.40 2.72
N LEU A 223 12.81 4.83 2.89
CA LEU A 223 13.67 4.35 1.80
C LEU A 223 12.98 3.28 0.94
N ALA A 224 11.99 2.59 1.49
CA ALA A 224 11.28 1.50 0.84
C ALA A 224 9.77 1.78 0.68
N THR A 225 9.26 2.92 1.16
CA THR A 225 7.84 3.26 1.09
C THR A 225 7.56 4.16 -0.11
N ARG A 226 6.48 3.92 -0.85
CA ARG A 226 5.82 5.04 -1.54
C ARG A 226 5.16 5.95 -0.51
N ASN A 227 4.93 7.21 -0.85
CA ASN A 227 4.12 8.13 -0.02
C ASN A 227 2.73 7.57 0.31
N THR A 228 2.30 6.52 -0.41
CA THR A 228 1.04 5.82 -0.21
C THR A 228 0.99 4.71 0.83
N GLU A 229 2.11 4.17 1.28
CA GLU A 229 2.04 3.06 2.23
C GLU A 229 1.84 3.60 3.64
N ARG A 230 0.91 3.01 4.39
CA ARG A 230 0.76 3.35 5.81
C ARG A 230 2.03 2.95 6.52
N ARG A 231 2.66 3.91 7.21
CA ARG A 231 3.96 3.69 7.86
C ARG A 231 3.84 3.34 9.33
N ALA A 232 2.67 3.60 9.92
CA ALA A 232 2.45 3.42 11.34
C ALA A 232 1.02 2.98 11.64
N ALA A 233 0.86 2.19 12.70
CA ALA A 233 -0.45 1.66 13.10
C ALA A 233 -1.42 2.75 13.56
N GLN A 234 -0.95 3.94 13.95
CA GLN A 234 -1.83 5.06 14.29
C GLN A 234 -2.33 5.82 13.06
N TRP A 235 -1.69 5.66 11.90
CA TRP A 235 -2.10 6.36 10.68
C TRP A 235 -3.35 5.70 10.09
N PRO A 236 -4.24 6.45 9.42
CA PRO A 236 -5.35 5.84 8.69
C PRO A 236 -4.86 4.82 7.69
N ALA A 237 -5.67 3.79 7.40
CA ALA A 237 -5.39 2.86 6.33
C ALA A 237 -5.11 3.63 5.03
N ALA A 238 -4.07 3.20 4.30
CA ALA A 238 -3.65 3.86 3.07
C ALA A 238 -4.84 4.08 2.11
N ASP A 239 -5.64 3.03 1.90
CA ASP A 239 -6.77 3.05 0.97
C ASP A 239 -7.78 4.18 1.27
N ASP A 240 -8.10 4.43 2.54
CA ASP A 240 -9.03 5.47 2.95
C ASP A 240 -8.42 6.87 2.84
N TYR A 241 -7.17 7.03 3.28
CA TYR A 241 -6.45 8.30 3.19
C TYR A 241 -6.34 8.78 1.74
N PHE A 242 -5.95 7.89 0.83
CA PHE A 242 -5.82 8.22 -0.58
C PHE A 242 -7.14 8.43 -1.27
N THR A 243 -8.17 7.67 -0.93
CA THR A 243 -9.52 7.91 -1.46
C THR A 243 -9.98 9.33 -1.13
N VAL A 244 -9.79 9.78 0.12
CA VAL A 244 -10.13 11.13 0.54
C VAL A 244 -9.27 12.18 -0.16
N LYS A 245 -7.94 11.98 -0.22
CA LYS A 245 -7.02 12.92 -0.88
C LYS A 245 -7.25 13.02 -2.38
N VAL A 246 -7.45 11.91 -3.09
CA VAL A 246 -7.80 11.91 -4.52
C VAL A 246 -9.13 12.60 -4.76
N LYS A 247 -10.13 12.38 -3.89
CA LYS A 247 -11.42 13.06 -4.00
C LYS A 247 -11.29 14.57 -3.80
N ALA A 248 -10.51 14.99 -2.79
CA ALA A 248 -10.22 16.40 -2.53
C ALA A 248 -9.46 17.01 -3.71
N ALA A 249 -8.39 16.35 -4.16
CA ALA A 249 -7.61 16.73 -5.31
C ALA A 249 -8.53 16.92 -6.51
N LYS A 250 -9.36 15.93 -6.90
CA LYS A 250 -10.32 16.02 -8.04
C LYS A 250 -11.25 17.24 -8.02
N SER A 251 -11.37 17.91 -6.88
CA SER A 251 -12.18 19.10 -6.68
C SER A 251 -11.38 20.42 -6.69
N THR A 252 -10.05 20.38 -6.72
CA THR A 252 -9.15 21.53 -6.82
C THR A 252 -8.52 21.62 -8.20
N VAL A 253 -8.06 22.79 -8.64
CA VAL A 253 -7.32 22.87 -9.92
C VAL A 253 -5.91 22.27 -9.78
N PRO A 254 -5.24 21.88 -10.88
CA PRO A 254 -3.84 21.44 -10.85
C PRO A 254 -2.86 22.51 -10.33
N GLY A 255 -1.69 22.09 -9.84
CA GLY A 255 -0.64 22.96 -9.30
C GLY A 255 0.10 23.79 -10.35
N ALA A 256 0.28 23.24 -11.55
CA ALA A 256 0.90 23.90 -12.68
C ALA A 256 0.13 25.16 -13.11
N ALA A 257 0.80 26.12 -13.74
CA ALA A 257 0.16 27.35 -14.21
C ALA A 257 -0.87 27.12 -15.33
N TYR A 258 -0.63 26.13 -16.19
CA TYR A 258 -1.52 25.69 -17.26
C TYR A 258 -1.16 24.26 -17.68
N ARG A 259 -2.02 23.65 -18.49
CA ARG A 259 -1.76 22.35 -19.14
C ARG A 259 -1.87 22.45 -20.65
N GLU A 260 -0.83 22.02 -21.36
CA GLU A 260 -0.86 21.85 -22.80
C GLU A 260 -1.40 20.44 -23.11
N VAL A 261 -2.45 20.35 -23.93
CA VAL A 261 -3.02 19.11 -24.44
C VAL A 261 -2.33 18.76 -25.76
N ARG A 262 -1.72 17.58 -25.83
CA ARG A 262 -0.97 17.10 -27.01
C ARG A 262 -1.58 15.86 -27.64
N HIS A 263 -2.23 15.03 -26.84
CA HIS A 263 -2.82 13.78 -27.27
C HIS A 263 -4.24 13.63 -26.74
N VAL A 264 -5.02 12.84 -27.46
CA VAL A 264 -6.32 12.36 -27.02
C VAL A 264 -6.24 10.86 -26.73
N LEU A 265 -6.90 10.44 -25.66
CA LEU A 265 -6.96 9.04 -25.25
C LEU A 265 -8.26 8.46 -25.77
N ARG A 266 -8.19 7.49 -26.69
CA ARG A 266 -9.37 6.84 -27.27
C ARG A 266 -9.50 5.40 -26.82
N ASP A 267 -10.67 5.05 -26.31
CA ASP A 267 -11.06 3.67 -26.03
C ASP A 267 -12.21 3.29 -26.97
N ASN A 268 -12.01 2.25 -27.79
CA ASN A 268 -12.97 1.81 -28.82
C ASN A 268 -13.42 2.97 -29.74
N GLY A 269 -12.46 3.82 -30.15
CA GLY A 269 -12.69 4.98 -31.02
C GLY A 269 -13.37 6.18 -30.34
N LYS A 270 -13.67 6.12 -29.04
CA LYS A 270 -14.27 7.22 -28.28
C LYS A 270 -13.23 7.90 -27.41
N ALA A 271 -13.16 9.23 -27.45
CA ALA A 271 -12.33 10.00 -26.53
C ALA A 271 -12.78 9.79 -25.08
N VAL A 272 -11.89 9.22 -24.26
CA VAL A 272 -12.10 8.98 -22.82
C VAL A 272 -11.24 9.89 -21.95
N GLY A 273 -10.21 10.50 -22.53
CA GLY A 273 -9.28 11.37 -21.83
C GLY A 273 -8.38 12.16 -22.75
N TYR A 274 -7.49 12.91 -22.13
CA TYR A 274 -6.47 13.72 -22.78
C TYR A 274 -5.14 13.53 -22.07
N ALA A 275 -4.06 13.75 -22.82
CA ALA A 275 -2.71 13.74 -22.29
C ALA A 275 -1.90 14.89 -22.86
N GLY A 276 -0.87 15.29 -22.13
CA GLY A 276 0.04 16.32 -22.60
C GLY A 276 1.04 16.70 -21.54
N VAL A 277 1.43 17.98 -21.50
CA VAL A 277 2.48 18.45 -20.59
C VAL A 277 2.07 19.65 -19.74
N SER A 278 2.73 19.79 -18.60
CA SER A 278 2.65 20.93 -17.68
C SER A 278 4.04 21.56 -17.51
N PRO A 279 4.16 22.90 -17.47
CA PRO A 279 5.42 23.56 -17.18
C PRO A 279 5.81 23.39 -15.71
N ASP A 280 7.06 23.01 -15.44
CA ASP A 280 7.65 22.98 -14.09
C ASP A 280 8.30 24.32 -13.73
N ARG A 281 8.29 24.67 -12.45
CA ARG A 281 8.97 25.85 -11.90
C ARG A 281 10.49 25.75 -11.94
N LEU A 282 11.06 24.53 -11.99
CA LEU A 282 12.50 24.34 -11.73
C LEU A 282 13.37 23.94 -12.93
N SER A 283 12.89 23.26 -13.98
CA SER A 283 13.67 23.06 -15.25
C SER A 283 13.07 22.14 -16.33
N GLY A 284 11.79 21.77 -16.30
CA GLY A 284 11.25 20.81 -17.29
C GLY A 284 9.76 20.91 -17.56
N SER A 285 9.26 19.96 -18.35
CA SER A 285 7.83 19.74 -18.55
C SER A 285 7.45 18.36 -18.05
N TRP A 286 6.38 18.25 -17.27
CA TRP A 286 5.86 16.97 -16.75
C TRP A 286 4.69 16.49 -17.59
N SER A 287 4.66 15.20 -17.90
CA SER A 287 3.51 14.60 -18.58
C SER A 287 2.34 14.41 -17.63
N TRP A 288 1.13 14.61 -18.15
CA TRP A 288 -0.11 14.35 -17.43
C TRP A 288 -1.09 13.57 -18.32
N VAL A 289 -1.97 12.81 -17.69
CA VAL A 289 -3.09 12.11 -18.35
C VAL A 289 -4.33 12.22 -17.47
N GLU A 290 -5.48 12.58 -18.05
CA GLU A 290 -6.73 12.69 -17.30
C GLU A 290 -7.96 12.35 -18.15
N ARG A 291 -9.03 11.90 -17.48
CA ARG A 291 -10.34 11.68 -18.12
C ARG A 291 -10.92 12.99 -18.64
N THR A 292 -11.67 12.93 -19.74
CA THR A 292 -12.37 14.10 -20.34
C THR A 292 -13.20 14.86 -19.31
N ARG A 293 -13.84 14.14 -18.39
CA ARG A 293 -14.66 14.73 -17.32
C ARG A 293 -13.85 15.54 -16.30
N GLN A 294 -12.61 15.13 -16.02
CA GLN A 294 -11.76 15.88 -15.08
C GLN A 294 -11.27 17.17 -15.74
N VAL A 295 -10.77 17.09 -16.99
CA VAL A 295 -10.40 18.27 -17.78
C VAL A 295 -11.57 19.26 -17.89
N TRP A 296 -12.78 18.79 -18.19
CA TRP A 296 -13.98 19.63 -18.20
C TRP A 296 -14.24 20.35 -16.86
N ARG A 297 -14.09 19.65 -15.73
CA ARG A 297 -14.28 20.27 -14.40
C ARG A 297 -13.27 21.36 -14.13
N ASP A 298 -12.01 21.10 -14.48
CA ASP A 298 -10.92 22.03 -14.24
C ASP A 298 -11.10 23.29 -15.11
N VAL A 299 -11.41 23.12 -16.41
CA VAL A 299 -11.74 24.24 -17.33
C VAL A 299 -12.92 25.04 -16.81
N ARG A 300 -13.99 24.36 -16.37
CA ARG A 300 -15.15 25.02 -15.75
C ARG A 300 -14.82 25.77 -14.46
N ALA A 301 -13.82 25.30 -13.71
CA ALA A 301 -13.30 25.97 -12.53
C ALA A 301 -12.36 27.14 -12.86
N GLY A 302 -12.16 27.44 -14.15
CA GLY A 302 -11.31 28.53 -14.63
C GLY A 302 -9.83 28.17 -14.79
N TYR A 303 -9.48 26.88 -14.73
CA TYR A 303 -8.11 26.44 -14.97
C TYR A 303 -7.77 26.40 -16.47
N ARG A 304 -6.60 26.92 -16.83
CA ARG A 304 -6.17 27.09 -18.22
C ARG A 304 -5.64 25.77 -18.81
N TYR A 305 -6.37 25.23 -19.77
CA TYR A 305 -5.88 24.21 -20.70
C TYR A 305 -5.71 24.85 -22.08
N LEU A 306 -4.67 24.46 -22.83
CA LEU A 306 -4.40 24.98 -24.16
C LEU A 306 -3.93 23.89 -25.12
N VAL A 307 -4.06 24.14 -26.42
CA VAL A 307 -3.56 23.28 -27.50
C VAL A 307 -2.67 24.14 -28.39
N ALA A 308 -1.48 23.65 -28.74
CA ALA A 308 -0.65 24.27 -29.76
C ALA A 308 -1.15 23.84 -31.16
N HIS A 309 -1.56 24.80 -31.98
CA HIS A 309 -2.04 24.56 -33.35
C HIS A 309 -1.59 25.70 -34.27
N ASP A 310 -0.91 25.39 -35.38
CA ASP A 310 -0.44 26.37 -36.37
C ASP A 310 0.31 27.58 -35.77
N ASN A 311 1.22 27.32 -34.82
CA ASN A 311 1.98 28.31 -34.05
C ASN A 311 1.12 29.27 -33.19
N GLN A 312 -0.11 28.89 -32.89
CA GLN A 312 -1.01 29.60 -31.98
C GLN A 312 -1.36 28.73 -30.78
N GLU A 313 -1.54 29.37 -29.62
CA GLU A 313 -2.13 28.74 -28.45
C GLU A 313 -3.65 28.92 -28.52
N ILE A 314 -4.38 27.82 -28.64
CA ILE A 314 -5.85 27.81 -28.60
C ILE A 314 -6.28 27.35 -27.21
N GLU A 315 -7.06 28.17 -26.51
CA GLU A 315 -7.58 27.79 -25.20
C GLU A 315 -8.69 26.73 -25.33
N VAL A 316 -8.62 25.76 -24.43
CA VAL A 316 -9.65 24.74 -24.28
C VAL A 316 -10.80 25.34 -23.46
N THR A 317 -11.99 25.30 -24.02
CA THR A 317 -13.22 25.85 -23.43
C THR A 317 -14.20 24.74 -23.10
N GLU A 318 -15.06 24.97 -22.10
CA GLU A 318 -16.14 24.02 -21.81
C GLU A 318 -17.23 24.09 -22.88
N THR A 319 -17.80 22.93 -23.20
CA THR A 319 -18.95 22.79 -24.10
C THR A 319 -20.11 22.11 -23.38
N ALA A 320 -21.26 22.00 -24.07
CA ALA A 320 -22.40 21.27 -23.56
C ALA A 320 -22.05 19.80 -23.23
N HIS A 321 -22.82 19.19 -22.33
CA HIS A 321 -22.71 17.76 -21.98
C HIS A 321 -21.39 17.32 -21.32
N GLN A 322 -20.76 18.18 -20.50
CA GLN A 322 -19.52 17.87 -19.77
C GLN A 322 -18.34 17.52 -20.68
N ARG A 323 -18.21 18.25 -21.79
CA ARG A 323 -17.15 18.11 -22.77
C ARG A 323 -16.34 19.39 -22.86
N VAL A 324 -15.22 19.30 -23.55
CA VAL A 324 -14.34 20.43 -23.85
C VAL A 324 -14.08 20.48 -25.36
N ALA A 325 -13.80 21.67 -25.87
CA ALA A 325 -13.41 21.92 -27.25
C ALA A 325 -12.32 23.00 -27.29
N ALA A 326 -11.47 22.96 -28.30
CA ALA A 326 -10.54 24.04 -28.61
C ALA A 326 -10.83 24.51 -30.03
N LEU A 327 -11.59 25.61 -30.16
CA LEU A 327 -12.05 26.09 -31.46
C LEU A 327 -11.01 27.03 -32.05
N ALA A 328 -10.44 26.63 -33.19
CA ALA A 328 -9.62 27.50 -34.02
C ALA A 328 -10.45 28.65 -34.61
N PRO A 329 -9.82 29.73 -35.14
CA PRO A 329 -10.54 30.87 -35.72
C PRO A 329 -11.52 30.52 -36.85
N ASP A 330 -11.32 29.39 -37.51
CA ASP A 330 -12.19 28.83 -38.56
C ASP A 330 -13.38 28.01 -38.01
N GLY A 331 -13.47 27.84 -36.68
CA GLY A 331 -14.49 27.05 -36.01
C GLY A 331 -14.18 25.56 -35.88
N THR A 332 -13.01 25.10 -36.35
CA THR A 332 -12.59 23.70 -36.25
C THR A 332 -12.19 23.36 -34.81
N ASP A 333 -12.73 22.26 -34.26
CA ASP A 333 -12.31 21.76 -32.94
C ASP A 333 -10.98 21.00 -33.07
N VAL A 334 -9.88 21.64 -32.68
CA VAL A 334 -8.54 21.09 -32.84
C VAL A 334 -8.30 19.89 -31.92
N LEU A 335 -9.07 19.74 -30.82
CA LEU A 335 -8.96 18.56 -29.96
C LEU A 335 -9.36 17.27 -30.69
N ALA A 336 -10.31 17.34 -31.62
CA ALA A 336 -10.77 16.18 -32.38
C ALA A 336 -9.69 15.66 -33.33
N GLY A 337 -8.79 16.54 -33.79
CA GLY A 337 -7.69 16.26 -34.71
C GLY A 337 -6.37 15.88 -34.03
N LEU A 338 -6.30 15.87 -32.69
CA LEU A 338 -5.08 15.49 -31.98
C LEU A 338 -4.71 14.01 -32.23
N PRO A 339 -3.40 13.70 -32.26
CA PRO A 339 -2.93 12.32 -32.35
C PRO A 339 -3.37 11.53 -31.12
N ASP A 340 -3.46 10.21 -31.30
CA ASP A 340 -3.66 9.31 -30.17
C ASP A 340 -2.43 9.36 -29.23
N GLY A 341 -2.69 9.04 -27.97
CA GLY A 341 -1.67 8.87 -26.96
C GLY A 341 -1.13 7.44 -27.00
N ASP A 342 0.05 7.27 -27.58
CA ASP A 342 0.60 5.94 -27.91
C ASP A 342 1.90 5.64 -27.15
N GLU A 343 2.43 6.65 -26.44
CA GLU A 343 3.69 6.56 -25.72
C GLU A 343 3.46 6.19 -24.24
N PRO A 344 4.42 5.54 -23.55
CA PRO A 344 4.26 5.06 -22.16
C PRO A 344 3.88 6.13 -21.10
N HIS A 345 3.92 7.40 -21.46
CA HIS A 345 3.61 8.53 -20.59
C HIS A 345 2.37 9.31 -21.01
N THR A 346 1.77 8.98 -22.14
CA THR A 346 0.63 9.68 -22.73
C THR A 346 -0.45 8.73 -23.20
N ASP A 347 -0.38 7.44 -22.88
CA ASP A 347 -1.32 6.41 -23.35
C ASP A 347 -2.42 6.02 -22.34
N LEU A 348 -3.31 5.11 -22.78
CA LEU A 348 -4.33 4.52 -21.91
C LEU A 348 -3.74 3.68 -20.77
N GLY A 349 -2.57 3.07 -20.98
CA GLY A 349 -1.83 2.36 -19.93
C GLY A 349 -1.47 3.30 -18.78
N ARG A 350 -0.92 4.48 -19.11
CA ARG A 350 -0.61 5.53 -18.15
C ARG A 350 -1.86 6.04 -17.43
N LEU A 351 -2.98 6.24 -18.14
CA LEU A 351 -4.25 6.65 -17.53
C LEU A 351 -4.75 5.61 -16.52
N THR A 352 -4.75 4.34 -16.92
CA THR A 352 -5.15 3.22 -16.05
C THR A 352 -4.24 3.16 -14.83
N MET A 353 -2.94 3.38 -15.02
CA MET A 353 -1.96 3.39 -13.95
C MET A 353 -2.21 4.53 -12.95
N VAL A 354 -2.37 5.79 -13.38
CA VAL A 354 -2.65 6.89 -12.43
C VAL A 354 -4.01 6.74 -11.75
N GLU A 355 -5.01 6.12 -12.39
CA GLU A 355 -6.29 5.82 -11.75
C GLU A 355 -6.19 4.68 -10.72
N THR A 356 -5.29 3.72 -10.96
CA THR A 356 -5.02 2.60 -10.06
C THR A 356 -4.15 3.01 -8.86
N TYR A 357 -3.27 3.99 -9.04
CA TYR A 357 -2.28 4.41 -8.04
C TYR A 357 -2.49 5.88 -7.62
N PRO A 358 -3.20 6.10 -6.49
CA PRO A 358 -3.54 7.43 -6.00
C PRO A 358 -2.37 8.40 -5.80
N ASP A 359 -1.20 7.93 -5.36
CA ASP A 359 0.04 8.72 -5.26
C ASP A 359 0.42 9.34 -6.60
N LEU A 360 0.38 8.53 -7.67
CA LEU A 360 0.77 9.01 -8.99
C LEU A 360 -0.23 10.06 -9.48
N TYR A 361 -1.52 9.87 -9.20
CA TYR A 361 -2.53 10.88 -9.49
C TYR A 361 -2.31 12.17 -8.71
N LEU A 362 -2.05 12.09 -7.40
CA LEU A 362 -1.80 13.25 -6.55
C LEU A 362 -0.54 13.99 -6.98
N SER A 363 0.57 13.28 -7.15
CA SER A 363 1.84 13.86 -7.60
C SER A 363 1.70 14.53 -8.97
N MET A 364 1.00 13.92 -9.92
CA MET A 364 0.74 14.51 -11.23
C MET A 364 -0.10 15.79 -11.14
N ARG A 365 -0.94 15.92 -10.11
CA ARG A 365 -1.85 17.06 -9.95
C ARG A 365 -1.30 18.17 -9.07
N GLU A 366 -0.36 17.85 -8.17
CA GLU A 366 0.37 18.81 -7.34
C GLU A 366 1.50 19.49 -8.12
N GLN A 367 2.00 18.84 -9.18
CA GLN A 367 2.83 19.44 -10.23
C GLN A 367 2.03 20.47 -11.02
#